data_AF-A0A1H6U9W5-F1
#
_entry.id   AF-A0A1H6U9W5-F1
#
_cell.length_a   1.000
_cell.length_b   1.000
_cell.length_c   1.000
_cell.angle_alpha   90.00
_cell.angle_beta   90.00
_cell.angle_gamma   90.00
#
_symmetry.space_group_name_H-M   'P 1'
#
loop_
_entity.id
_entity.type
_entity.pdbx_description
1 polymer ?
#
loop_
_entity_poly.entity_id
_entity_poly.type
_entity_poly.pdbx_seq_one_letter_code
_entity_poly.pdbx_strand_id
1 'polypeptide(L)'
;MKTEKEKIHFTDNYLLNPTNPISVNLIGAGGTGSKVLTALMEINESLIALGHAGLQVRLWDDDIITSANLGRQRFFECETGLYKSVALINRINRCIGTNWKAEWIKHTKVTPLRQIKLPPSARAK
;
A
#
# COMPACT_ATOMS: atom_id res chain seq x y z
N MET A 1 19.88 1.63 -43.24
CA MET A 1 19.14 2.41 -42.22
C MET A 1 18.32 1.45 -41.39
N LYS A 2 18.56 1.35 -40.07
CA LYS A 2 17.63 0.63 -39.18
C LYS A 2 16.46 1.57 -38.90
N THR A 3 15.27 1.20 -39.34
CA THR A 3 14.05 1.94 -39.02
C THR A 3 13.79 1.79 -37.52
N GLU A 4 13.89 2.88 -36.77
CA GLU A 4 13.48 2.87 -35.35
C GLU A 4 11.98 2.63 -35.28
N LYS A 5 11.57 1.60 -34.55
CA LYS A 5 10.16 1.36 -34.23
C LYS A 5 9.72 2.35 -33.17
N GLU A 6 8.59 2.99 -33.39
CA GLU A 6 7.93 3.85 -32.41
C GLU A 6 7.64 3.05 -31.12
N LYS A 7 8.10 3.57 -29.98
CA LYS A 7 7.89 2.96 -28.68
C LYS A 7 6.51 3.34 -28.16
N ILE A 8 5.54 2.46 -28.37
CA ILE A 8 4.16 2.65 -27.91
C ILE A 8 3.97 1.93 -26.58
N HIS A 9 3.43 2.62 -25.58
CA HIS A 9 3.00 2.01 -24.32
C HIS A 9 1.49 1.74 -24.39
N PHE A 10 1.11 0.48 -24.22
CA PHE A 10 -0.29 0.08 -24.12
C PHE A 10 -0.66 -0.01 -22.64
N THR A 11 -1.66 0.77 -22.24
CA THR A 11 -2.20 0.76 -20.88
C THR A 11 -3.59 0.13 -20.93
N ASP A 12 -3.90 -0.74 -19.98
CA ASP A 12 -5.25 -1.30 -19.85
C ASP A 12 -6.26 -0.17 -19.58
N ASN A 13 -7.39 -0.19 -20.26
CA ASN A 13 -8.45 0.82 -20.06
C ASN A 13 -8.92 0.91 -18.61
N TYR A 14 -8.83 -0.19 -17.85
CA TYR A 14 -9.13 -0.20 -16.43
C TYR A 14 -8.23 0.76 -15.64
N LEU A 15 -6.97 0.96 -16.04
CA LEU A 15 -6.07 1.90 -15.37
C LEU A 15 -6.29 3.36 -15.78
N LEU A 16 -6.98 3.60 -16.89
CA LEU A 16 -7.26 4.94 -17.42
C LEU A 16 -8.61 5.46 -16.92
N ASN A 17 -9.64 4.62 -16.95
CA ASN A 17 -11.01 4.98 -16.58
C ASN A 17 -11.67 3.93 -15.66
N PRO A 18 -11.12 3.69 -14.45
CA PRO A 18 -11.71 2.74 -13.54
C PRO A 18 -12.99 3.26 -12.87
N THR A 19 -13.91 2.35 -12.58
CA THR A 19 -15.10 2.64 -11.74
C THR A 19 -14.75 2.73 -10.24
N ASN A 20 -13.65 2.08 -9.82
CA ASN A 20 -13.22 2.01 -8.41
C ASN A 20 -11.74 2.36 -8.29
N PRO A 21 -11.26 2.86 -7.13
CA PRO A 21 -9.83 3.13 -6.94
C PRO A 21 -8.95 1.92 -7.25
N ILE A 22 -7.79 2.16 -7.87
CA ILE A 22 -6.85 1.09 -8.21
C ILE A 22 -6.21 0.56 -6.93
N SER A 23 -6.30 -0.75 -6.71
CA SER A 23 -5.72 -1.39 -5.52
C SER A 23 -4.22 -1.59 -5.67
N VAL A 24 -3.44 -1.10 -4.70
CA VAL A 24 -1.97 -1.21 -4.67
C VAL A 24 -1.53 -1.84 -3.37
N ASN A 25 -0.81 -2.97 -3.45
CA ASN A 25 -0.12 -3.54 -2.30
C ASN A 25 1.33 -3.07 -2.29
N LEU A 26 1.72 -2.31 -1.28
CA LEU A 26 3.10 -1.91 -1.03
C LEU A 26 3.68 -2.80 0.06
N ILE A 27 4.76 -3.52 -0.25
CA ILE A 27 5.41 -4.46 0.67
C ILE A 27 6.70 -3.84 1.18
N GLY A 28 6.79 -3.65 2.50
CA GLY A 28 7.87 -2.98 3.19
C GLY A 28 7.60 -1.50 3.42
N ALA A 29 7.81 -1.06 4.66
CA ALA A 29 7.65 0.30 5.18
C ALA A 29 8.98 0.88 5.69
N GLY A 30 10.12 0.29 5.27
CA GLY A 30 11.46 0.81 5.55
C GLY A 30 11.80 2.10 4.77
N GLY A 31 13.10 2.36 4.58
CA GLY A 31 13.57 3.61 3.94
C GLY A 31 13.10 3.81 2.49
N THR A 32 12.97 2.73 1.71
CA THR A 32 12.43 2.81 0.34
C THR A 32 10.91 2.82 0.35
N GLY A 33 10.30 1.94 1.13
CA GLY A 33 8.84 1.81 1.24
C GLY A 33 8.17 3.12 1.66
N SER A 34 8.72 3.81 2.66
CA SER A 34 8.22 5.13 3.08
C SER A 34 8.26 6.18 1.96
N LYS A 35 9.33 6.23 1.16
CA LYS A 35 9.41 7.15 0.00
C LYS A 35 8.42 6.80 -1.09
N VAL A 36 8.28 5.51 -1.41
CA VAL A 36 7.29 5.04 -2.39
C VAL A 36 5.87 5.35 -1.91
N LEU A 37 5.58 5.19 -0.62
CA LEU A 37 4.28 5.54 -0.05
C LEU A 37 3.99 7.04 -0.20
N THR A 38 4.97 7.92 0.05
CA THR A 38 4.81 9.36 -0.21
C THR A 38 4.54 9.64 -1.69
N ALA A 39 5.27 9.01 -2.61
CA ALA A 39 5.02 9.17 -4.05
C ALA A 39 3.62 8.67 -4.45
N LEU A 40 3.15 7.55 -3.88
CA LEU A 40 1.79 7.05 -4.12
C LEU A 40 0.72 8.04 -3.62
N MET A 41 0.97 8.72 -2.50
CA MET A 41 0.10 9.78 -2.00
C MET A 41 0.02 10.94 -3.00
N GLU A 42 1.16 11.43 -3.49
CA GLU A 42 1.22 12.52 -4.48
C GLU A 42 0.55 12.14 -5.82
N ILE A 43 0.75 10.90 -6.27
CA ILE A 43 0.08 10.34 -7.46
C ILE A 43 -1.43 10.28 -7.22
N ASN A 44 -1.88 9.81 -6.06
CA ASN A 44 -3.30 9.73 -5.73
C ASN A 44 -3.98 11.10 -5.80
N GLU A 45 -3.39 12.11 -5.18
CA GLU A 45 -3.93 13.49 -5.21
C GLU A 45 -4.02 14.01 -6.65
N SER A 46 -2.99 13.76 -7.45
CA SER A 46 -2.96 14.15 -8.87
C SER A 46 -4.05 13.43 -9.68
N LEU A 47 -4.23 12.13 -9.47
CA LEU A 47 -5.28 11.34 -10.12
C LEU A 47 -6.67 11.88 -9.77
N ILE A 48 -6.93 12.11 -8.48
CA ILE A 48 -8.23 12.65 -8.02
C ILE A 48 -8.49 14.02 -8.64
N ALA A 49 -7.49 14.91 -8.66
CA ALA A 49 -7.62 16.24 -9.27
C ALA A 49 -7.95 16.18 -10.78
N LEU A 50 -7.54 15.11 -11.47
CA LEU A 50 -7.84 14.86 -12.89
C LEU A 50 -9.17 14.12 -13.11
N GLY A 51 -9.97 13.88 -12.06
CA GLY A 51 -11.25 13.17 -12.15
C GLY A 51 -11.13 11.65 -12.19
N HIS A 52 -9.95 11.09 -11.91
CA HIS A 52 -9.74 9.65 -11.80
C HIS A 52 -10.13 9.14 -10.41
N ALA A 53 -10.51 7.87 -10.28
CA ALA A 53 -10.92 7.24 -9.02
C ALA A 53 -9.79 7.11 -7.96
N GLY A 54 -8.58 7.62 -8.21
CA GLY A 54 -7.43 7.50 -7.30
C GLY A 54 -6.95 6.06 -7.03
N LEU A 55 -6.29 5.90 -5.88
CA LEU A 55 -5.65 4.67 -5.42
C LEU A 55 -6.21 4.21 -4.06
N GLN A 56 -6.32 2.90 -3.88
CA GLN A 56 -6.53 2.24 -2.60
C GLN A 56 -5.25 1.47 -2.22
N VAL A 57 -4.45 2.03 -1.32
CA VAL A 57 -3.18 1.41 -0.91
C VAL A 57 -3.37 0.53 0.31
N ARG A 58 -2.66 -0.61 0.31
CA ARG A 58 -2.44 -1.48 1.47
C ARG A 58 -0.94 -1.63 1.69
N LEU A 59 -0.44 -1.16 2.82
CA LEU A 59 0.97 -1.24 3.20
C LEU A 59 1.19 -2.42 4.14
N TRP A 60 2.11 -3.31 3.77
CA TRP A 60 2.48 -4.48 4.55
C TRP A 60 3.87 -4.30 5.14
N ASP A 61 3.99 -4.37 6.46
CA ASP A 61 5.26 -4.41 7.17
C ASP A 61 5.01 -4.86 8.61
N ASP A 62 5.69 -5.94 9.03
CA ASP A 62 5.59 -6.55 10.37
C ASP A 62 6.66 -6.06 11.35
N ASP A 63 7.56 -5.15 10.93
CA ASP A 63 8.55 -4.58 11.83
C ASP A 63 7.95 -3.48 12.73
N ILE A 64 8.49 -3.41 13.94
CA ILE A 64 8.23 -2.34 14.89
C ILE A 64 9.23 -1.20 14.69
N ILE A 65 8.78 0.03 14.90
CA ILE A 65 9.63 1.22 14.90
C ILE A 65 10.48 1.21 16.18
N THR A 66 11.79 1.27 15.99
CA THR A 66 12.79 1.44 17.06
C THR A 66 13.47 2.80 16.95
N SER A 67 14.21 3.20 17.98
CA SER A 67 15.00 4.44 17.98
C SER A 67 15.98 4.53 16.80
N ALA A 68 16.50 3.40 16.32
CA ALA A 68 17.40 3.34 15.17
C ALA A 68 16.73 3.74 13.84
N ASN A 69 15.40 3.67 13.75
CA ASN A 69 14.64 4.02 12.54
C ASN A 69 14.41 5.53 12.40
N LEU A 70 14.42 6.28 13.50
CA LEU A 70 14.09 7.72 13.53
C LEU A 70 14.99 8.52 12.57
N GLY A 71 16.31 8.28 12.62
CA GLY A 71 17.29 9.04 11.83
C GLY A 71 17.36 8.67 10.34
N ARG A 72 16.85 7.51 9.91
CA ARG A 72 17.04 7.00 8.53
C ARG A 72 15.74 6.78 7.75
N GLN A 73 14.59 6.72 8.43
CA GLN A 73 13.32 6.32 7.83
C GLN A 73 12.18 7.31 8.11
N ARG A 74 12.49 8.52 8.62
CA ARG A 74 11.54 9.63 8.86
C ARG A 74 10.33 9.24 9.74
N PHE A 75 10.58 8.36 10.70
CA PHE A 75 9.65 8.11 11.80
C PHE A 75 9.82 9.17 12.88
N PHE A 76 8.73 9.45 13.58
CA PHE A 76 8.70 10.38 14.70
C PHE A 76 8.87 9.62 16.02
N GLU A 77 9.41 10.29 17.02
CA GLU A 77 9.65 9.70 18.33
C GLU A 77 8.38 9.12 18.95
N CYS A 78 7.24 9.81 18.79
CA CYS A 78 5.93 9.38 19.27
C CYS A 78 5.38 8.11 18.59
N GLU A 79 6.01 7.64 17.51
CA GLU A 79 5.62 6.43 16.79
C GLU A 79 6.48 5.21 17.20
N THR A 80 7.46 5.40 18.08
CA THR A 80 8.31 4.32 18.59
C THR A 80 7.44 3.27 19.30
N GLY A 81 7.66 1.99 18.98
CA GLY A 81 6.85 0.89 19.50
C GLY A 81 5.59 0.57 18.66
N LEU A 82 5.25 1.38 17.67
CA LEU A 82 4.20 1.04 16.69
C LEU A 82 4.77 0.22 15.54
N TYR A 83 3.91 -0.55 14.87
CA TYR A 83 4.25 -1.16 13.58
C TYR A 83 4.48 -0.07 12.53
N LYS A 84 5.54 -0.22 11.73
CA LYS A 84 5.90 0.75 10.67
C LYS A 84 4.75 0.99 9.71
N SER A 85 4.08 -0.08 9.29
CA SER A 85 2.91 -0.03 8.40
C SER A 85 1.78 0.81 8.99
N VAL A 86 1.44 0.58 10.26
CA VAL A 86 0.36 1.28 10.97
C VAL A 86 0.68 2.77 11.14
N ALA A 87 1.90 3.10 11.58
CA ALA A 87 2.31 4.49 11.77
C ALA A 87 2.24 5.30 10.47
N LEU A 88 2.81 4.78 9.37
CA LEU A 88 2.81 5.49 8.09
C LEU A 88 1.40 5.63 7.51
N ILE A 89 0.57 4.58 7.54
CA ILE A 89 -0.79 4.66 7.00
C ILE A 89 -1.65 5.62 7.80
N ASN A 90 -1.56 5.62 9.14
CA ASN A 90 -2.28 6.59 9.96
C ASN A 90 -1.87 8.03 9.64
N ARG A 91 -0.58 8.26 9.36
CA ARG A 91 -0.07 9.57 8.95
C ARG A 91 -0.64 10.01 7.61
N ILE A 92 -0.61 9.15 6.61
CA ILE A 92 -1.14 9.44 5.27
C ILE A 92 -2.66 9.67 5.30
N ASN A 93 -3.41 8.79 5.95
CA ASN A 93 -4.86 8.92 6.08
C ASN A 93 -5.24 10.24 6.77
N ARG A 94 -4.48 10.68 7.78
CA ARG A 94 -4.70 11.98 8.44
C ARG A 94 -4.30 13.17 7.56
N CYS A 95 -3.31 13.01 6.68
CA CYS A 95 -2.82 14.07 5.80
C CYS A 95 -3.79 14.41 4.67
N ILE A 96 -4.29 13.38 3.97
CA ILE A 96 -5.07 13.55 2.72
C ILE A 96 -6.50 13.00 2.82
N GLY A 97 -6.96 12.60 4.02
CA GLY A 97 -8.33 12.15 4.24
C GLY A 97 -8.68 10.80 3.60
N THR A 98 -7.69 9.93 3.39
CA THR A 98 -7.90 8.60 2.80
C THR A 98 -8.22 7.52 3.84
N ASN A 99 -8.62 6.34 3.36
CA ASN A 99 -8.86 5.14 4.17
C ASN A 99 -7.96 3.98 3.73
N TRP A 100 -6.68 4.28 3.50
CA TRP A 100 -5.68 3.26 3.18
C TRP A 100 -5.45 2.32 4.36
N LYS A 101 -4.98 1.11 4.06
CA LYS A 101 -4.91 0.01 5.04
C LYS A 101 -3.48 -0.35 5.38
N ALA A 102 -3.25 -0.66 6.65
CA ALA A 102 -2.00 -1.21 7.14
C ALA A 102 -2.19 -2.69 7.47
N GLU A 103 -1.19 -3.49 7.11
CA GLU A 103 -1.07 -4.89 7.51
C GLU A 103 0.24 -5.05 8.29
N TRP A 104 0.12 -5.43 9.55
CA TRP A 104 1.22 -5.65 10.48
C TRP A 104 1.68 -7.12 10.51
N ILE A 105 1.22 -7.90 9.53
CA ILE A 105 1.60 -9.29 9.33
C ILE A 105 2.52 -9.41 8.12
N LYS A 106 3.42 -10.39 8.15
CA LYS A 106 4.28 -10.68 7.01
C LYS A 106 3.43 -11.03 5.79
N HIS A 107 3.70 -10.36 4.67
CA HIS A 107 3.05 -10.71 3.41
C HIS A 107 3.52 -12.09 2.96
N THR A 108 2.69 -13.10 3.23
CA THR A 108 2.92 -14.48 2.80
C THR A 108 2.09 -14.74 1.55
N LYS A 109 2.54 -15.67 0.70
CA LYS A 109 1.65 -16.27 -0.29
C LYS A 109 0.61 -17.06 0.49
N VAL A 110 -0.54 -16.45 0.80
CA VAL A 110 -1.64 -17.19 1.39
C VAL A 110 -2.17 -18.14 0.32
N THR A 111 -1.96 -19.44 0.53
CA THR A 111 -2.73 -20.50 -0.13
C THR A 111 -4.20 -20.11 -0.08
N PRO A 112 -4.94 -20.12 -1.19
CA PRO A 112 -6.28 -19.54 -1.25
C PRO A 112 -7.15 -20.03 -0.09
N LEU A 113 -7.92 -19.11 0.51
CA LEU A 113 -8.82 -19.30 1.65
C LEU A 113 -9.86 -20.45 1.49
N ARG A 114 -9.86 -21.18 0.37
CA ARG A 114 -10.65 -22.40 0.15
C ARG A 114 -10.22 -23.61 1.01
N GLN A 115 -9.12 -23.53 1.76
CA GLN A 115 -8.63 -24.66 2.58
C GLN A 115 -8.61 -24.43 4.10
N ILE A 116 -9.17 -23.31 4.60
CA ILE A 116 -9.43 -23.22 6.04
C ILE A 116 -10.67 -24.10 6.32
N LYS A 117 -10.45 -25.38 6.65
CA LYS A 117 -11.50 -26.19 7.28
C LYS A 117 -11.83 -25.49 8.60
N LEU A 118 -13.05 -24.95 8.71
CA LEU A 118 -13.59 -24.45 9.96
C LEU A 118 -13.37 -25.49 11.07
N PRO A 119 -12.92 -25.08 12.27
CA PRO A 119 -12.79 -26.00 13.40
C PRO A 119 -14.14 -26.70 13.66
N PRO A 120 -14.15 -27.96 14.15
CA PRO A 120 -15.39 -28.72 14.33
C PRO A 120 -16.44 -28.00 15.19
N SER A 121 -16.01 -27.10 16.08
CA SER A 121 -16.87 -26.26 16.93
C SER A 121 -17.61 -25.14 16.20
N ALA A 122 -17.21 -24.80 14.97
CA ALA A 122 -17.80 -23.72 14.17
C ALA A 122 -18.67 -24.25 13.00
N ARG A 123 -18.92 -25.56 12.94
CA ARG A 123 -19.94 -26.14 12.06
C ARG A 123 -21.26 -26.15 12.84
N ALA A 124 -22.23 -25.38 12.35
CA ALA A 124 -23.59 -25.48 12.87
C ALA A 124 -24.06 -26.94 12.82
N LYS A 125 -24.72 -27.39 13.89
CA LYS A 125 -25.41 -28.69 13.92
C LYS A 125 -26.52 -28.73 12.88
#